data_AF-A0A529Y297-F1
#
_entry.id   AF-A0A529Y297-F1
#
_cell.length_a   1.000
_cell.length_b   1.000
_cell.length_c   1.000
_cell.angle_alpha   90.00
_cell.angle_beta   90.00
_cell.angle_gamma   90.00
#
_symmetry.space_group_name_H-M   'P 1'
#
loop_
_entity.id
_entity.type
_entity.pdbx_description
1 polymer ?
#
loop_
_entity_poly.entity_id
_entity_poly.type
_entity_poly.pdbx_seq_one_letter_code
_entity_poly.pdbx_strand_id
1 'polypeptide(L)' 'MVTYTLRRMVSTIAVMAMVGIFIFLLLRLTPGDPAAIIAGDTATPEVIAGIREQLRLNEPLPVQLVHWALSIL' A
#
# COMPACT_ATOMS: atom_id res chain seq x y z
N MET A 1 22.04 -5.32 25.10
CA MET A 1 21.89 -4.28 24.06
C MET A 1 21.29 -4.85 22.76
N VAL A 2 21.86 -5.88 22.15
CA VAL A 2 21.34 -6.49 20.89
C VAL A 2 19.86 -6.90 20.97
N THR A 3 19.44 -7.60 22.04
CA THR A 3 18.04 -8.00 22.24
C THR A 3 17.07 -6.82 22.35
N TYR A 4 17.53 -5.71 22.96
CA TYR A 4 16.73 -4.48 23.07
C TYR A 4 16.57 -3.81 21.70
N THR A 5 17.65 -3.73 20.92
CA THR A 5 17.62 -3.19 19.56
C THR A 5 16.71 -4.02 18.65
N LEU A 6 16.80 -5.36 18.70
CA LEU A 6 15.93 -6.26 17.93
C LEU A 6 14.46 -6.08 18.31
N ARG A 7 14.15 -6.05 19.61
CA ARG A 7 12.77 -5.86 20.08
C ARG A 7 12.20 -4.52 19.61
N ARG A 8 13.02 -3.46 19.63
CA ARG A 8 12.63 -2.14 19.16
C ARG A 8 12.40 -2.11 17.65
N MET A 9 13.25 -2.76 16.85
CA MET A 9 13.05 -2.88 15.40
C MET A 9 11.74 -3.61 15.06
N VAL A 10 11.45 -4.73 15.74
CA VAL A 10 10.19 -5.46 15.55
C VAL A 10 8.99 -4.57 15.91
N SER A 11 9.05 -3.83 17.02
CA SER A 11 7.99 -2.89 17.38
C SER A 11 7.81 -1.77 16.34
N THR A 12 8.90 -1.22 15.80
CA THR A 12 8.82 -0.19 14.75
C THR A 12 8.17 -0.74 13.48
N ILE A 13 8.59 -1.93 13.02
CA ILE A 13 8.00 -2.59 11.85
C ILE A 13 6.51 -2.85 12.07
N ALA A 14 6.12 -3.33 13.27
CA ALA A 14 4.73 -3.58 13.60
C ALA A 14 3.87 -2.30 13.56
N VAL A 15 4.39 -1.18 14.08
CA VAL A 15 3.69 0.12 14.03
C VAL A 15 3.53 0.59 12.58
N MET A 16 4.58 0.51 11.77
CA MET A 16 4.52 0.89 10.35
C MET A 16 3.52 0.03 9.56
N ALA A 17 3.51 -1.28 9.80
CA ALA A 17 2.54 -2.20 9.21
C ALA A 17 1.10 -1.84 9.63
N MET A 18 0.87 -1.52 10.91
CA MET A 18 -0.44 -1.11 11.41
C MET A 18 -0.92 0.19 10.74
N VAL A 19 -0.05 1.19 10.61
CA VAL A 19 -0.36 2.44 9.90
C VAL A 19 -0.69 2.17 8.43
N GLY A 20 0.08 1.32 7.75
CA GLY A 20 -0.17 0.91 6.37
C GLY A 20 -1.55 0.25 6.19
N ILE A 21 -1.91 -0.66 7.09
CA ILE A 21 -3.24 -1.30 7.12
C ILE A 21 -4.33 -0.24 7.27
N PHE A 22 -4.18 0.72 8.18
CA PHE A 22 -5.15 1.79 8.38
C PHE A 22 -5.31 2.68 7.14
N ILE A 23 -4.22 3.08 6.50
CA ILE A 23 -4.26 3.85 5.24
C ILE A 23 -5.00 3.05 4.16
N PHE A 24 -4.68 1.75 4.02
CA PHE A 24 -5.36 0.87 3.06
C PHE A 24 -6.86 0.76 3.31
N LEU A 25 -7.27 0.64 4.58
CA LEU A 25 -8.68 0.60 4.96
C LEU A 25 -9.38 1.93 4.66
N LEU A 26 -8.73 3.07 4.94
CA LEU A 26 -9.26 4.39 4.63
C LEU A 26 -9.43 4.58 3.12
N LEU A 27 -8.45 4.17 2.31
CA LEU A 27 -8.56 4.21 0.85
C LEU A 27 -9.73 3.35 0.34
N ARG A 28 -10.02 2.22 0.97
CA ARG A 28 -11.19 1.37 0.63
C ARG A 28 -12.54 1.95 1.05
N LEU A 29 -12.57 2.69 2.14
CA LEU A 29 -13.77 3.41 2.56
C LEU A 29 -14.06 4.61 1.64
N THR A 30 -13.05 5.09 0.93
CA THR A 30 -13.21 6.15 -0.06
C THR A 30 -13.80 5.55 -1.33
N PRO A 31 -14.97 6.01 -1.80
CA PRO A 31 -15.53 5.54 -3.06
C PRO A 31 -14.70 6.09 -4.22
N GLY A 32 -14.03 5.21 -4.97
CA GLY A 32 -13.23 5.59 -6.12
C GLY A 32 -12.11 4.60 -6.39
N ASP A 33 -11.78 4.41 -7.67
CA ASP A 33 -10.63 3.60 -8.06
C ASP A 33 -9.34 4.41 -7.85
N PRO A 34 -8.42 4.00 -6.96
CA PRO A 34 -7.17 4.74 -6.74
C PRO A 34 -6.35 4.89 -8.01
N ALA A 35 -6.42 3.93 -8.94
CA ALA A 35 -5.78 4.08 -10.25
C ALA A 35 -6.39 5.23 -11.06
N ALA A 36 -7.72 5.38 -11.04
CA ALA A 36 -8.41 6.49 -11.71
C ALA A 36 -8.14 7.84 -11.04
N ILE A 37 -8.07 7.88 -9.70
CA ILE A 37 -7.72 9.10 -8.95
C ILE A 37 -6.30 9.56 -9.29
N ILE A 38 -5.34 8.63 -9.36
CA ILE A 38 -3.95 8.94 -9.72
C ILE A 38 -3.83 9.33 -11.20
N ALA A 39 -4.59 8.68 -12.08
CA ALA A 39 -4.57 8.97 -13.51
C ALA A 39 -5.20 10.33 -13.86
N GLY A 40 -6.16 10.80 -13.04
CA GLY A 40 -6.90 12.04 -13.24
C GLY A 40 -8.11 11.88 -14.16
N ASP A 41 -9.01 12.88 -14.14
CA ASP A 41 -10.34 12.81 -14.79
C ASP A 41 -10.30 12.68 -16.32
N THR A 42 -9.17 12.96 -16.96
CA THR A 42 -8.99 12.89 -18.42
C THR A 42 -8.24 11.65 -18.90
N ALA A 43 -7.87 10.74 -17.99
CA ALA A 43 -7.13 9.54 -18.37
C ALA A 43 -7.99 8.53 -19.14
N THR A 44 -7.43 7.97 -20.20
CA THR A 44 -8.10 6.90 -20.94
C THR A 44 -8.09 5.60 -20.13
N PRO A 45 -9.04 4.68 -20.37
CA PRO A 45 -9.10 3.39 -19.67
C PRO A 45 -7.80 2.58 -19.77
N GLU A 46 -7.05 2.69 -20.88
CA GLU A 46 -5.77 2.01 -21.04
C GLU A 46 -4.70 2.55 -20.10
N VAL A 47 -4.67 3.87 -19.88
CA VAL A 47 -3.74 4.52 -18.95
C VAL A 47 -4.05 4.10 -17.51
N ILE A 48 -5.34 4.05 -17.14
CA ILE A 48 -5.78 3.60 -15.82
C ILE A 48 -5.38 2.13 -15.59
N ALA A 49 -5.58 1.26 -16.59
CA ALA A 49 -5.18 -0.15 -16.50
C ALA A 49 -3.66 -0.30 -16.35
N GLY A 50 -2.87 0.49 -17.09
CA GLY A 50 -1.42 0.51 -16.97
C GLY A 50 -0.93 0.96 -15.59
N ILE A 51 -1.56 1.98 -15.01
CA ILE A 51 -1.27 2.44 -13.64
C ILE A 51 -1.66 1.36 -12.62
N ARG A 52 -2.80 0.72 -12.82
CA ARG A 52 -3.30 -0.36 -11.95
C ARG A 52 -2.31 -1.54 -11.89
N GLU A 53 -1.71 -1.87 -13.02
CA GLU A 53 -0.72 -2.95 -13.11
C GLU A 53 0.63 -2.53 -12.54
N GLN A 54 1.10 -1.31 -12.84
CA GLN A 54 2.35 -0.76 -12.26
C GLN A 54 2.29 -0.66 -10.73
N LEU A 55 1.15 -0.26 -10.19
CA LEU A 55 0.92 -0.15 -8.74
C LEU A 55 0.46 -1.47 -8.11
N ARG A 56 0.40 -2.57 -8.88
CA ARG A 56 -0.04 -3.91 -8.42
C ARG A 56 -1.41 -3.93 -7.74
N LEU A 57 -2.27 -2.97 -8.11
CA LEU A 57 -3.62 -2.83 -7.54
C LEU A 57 -4.55 -4.00 -7.92
N ASN A 58 -4.13 -4.86 -8.86
CA ASN A 58 -4.82 -6.11 -9.23
C ASN A 58 -4.50 -7.29 -8.31
N GLU A 59 -3.43 -7.22 -7.50
CA GLU A 59 -3.05 -8.31 -6.62
C GLU A 59 -3.99 -8.41 -5.40
N PRO A 60 -4.12 -9.58 -4.75
CA PRO A 60 -4.87 -9.71 -3.51
C PRO A 60 -4.32 -8.76 -2.45
N LEU A 61 -5.20 -8.18 -1.63
CA LEU A 61 -4.84 -7.21 -0.59
C LEU A 61 -3.65 -7.60 0.31
N PRO A 62 -3.56 -8.85 0.81
CA PRO A 62 -2.43 -9.24 1.64
C PRO A 62 -1.09 -9.13 0.89
N VAL A 63 -1.10 -9.39 -0.42
CA VAL A 63 0.08 -9.33 -1.28
C VAL A 63 0.50 -7.87 -1.51
N GLN A 64 -0.45 -6.97 -1.76
CA GLN A 64 -0.17 -5.52 -1.85
C GLN A 64 0.41 -4.96 -0.55
N LEU A 65 -0.13 -5.37 0.60
CA LEU A 65 0.38 -4.94 1.91
C LEU A 65 1.82 -5.43 2.15
N VAL A 66 2.13 -6.67 1.80
CA VAL A 66 3.48 -7.23 1.92
C VAL A 66 4.45 -6.51 0.98
N HIS A 67 4.07 -6.24 -0.27
CA HIS A 67 4.89 -5.48 -1.20
C HIS A 67 5.14 -4.05 -0.72
N TRP A 68 4.11 -3.37 -0.23
CA TRP A 68 4.24 -2.04 0.35
C TRP A 68 5.19 -2.05 1.56
N ALA A 69 5.01 -2.99 2.49
CA ALA A 69 5.84 -3.10 3.69
C ALA A 69 7.30 -3.41 3.35
N LEU A 70 7.56 -4.26 2.35
CA LEU A 70 8.92 -4.55 1.85
C LEU A 70 9.54 -3.37 1.08
N SER A 71 8.75 -2.54 0.40
CA SER A 71 9.26 -1.37 -0.33
C SER A 71 9.69 -0.22 0.58
N ILE A 72 9.19 -0.20 1.82
CA ILE A 72 9.46 0.84 2.82
C ILE A 72 10.61 0.46 3.76
N LEU A 73 10.86 -0.84 3.93
CA LEU A 73 11.93 -1.37 4.78
C LEU A 73 13.28 -1.33 4.06
#